data_AF-A0A974XBD6-F1
#
_entry.id   AF-A0A974XBD6-F1
#
_cell.length_a   1.000
_cell.length_b   1.000
_cell.length_c   1.000
_cell.angle_alpha   90.00
_cell.angle_beta   90.00
_cell.angle_gamma   90.00
#
_symmetry.space_group_name_H-M   'P 1'
#
loop_
_entity.id
_entity.type
_entity.pdbx_description
1 polymer ?
#
loop_
_entity_poly.entity_id
_entity_poly.type
_entity_poly.pdbx_seq_one_letter_code
_entity_poly.pdbx_strand_id
1 'polypeptide(L)'
;MLSNSTNNLLNLKGVKIKNIKNFNSLIEIYIETKPKNHICPCCGAKTPRIHDYRNQVIKDLPIQFKNVNIILHKRRYVCSCGKRFYESYDFLPKYHRITNILAFYICTELKKTKSMKEIAMNANVSISSVMRL
;
A
#
# COMPACT_ATOMS: atom_id res chain seq x y z
N MET A 1 -3.57 19.18 18.83
CA MET A 1 -4.04 17.89 18.27
C MET A 1 -4.26 18.05 16.77
N LEU A 2 -3.37 17.54 15.92
CA LEU A 2 -3.38 17.81 14.47
C LEU A 2 -3.44 16.50 13.64
N SER A 3 -4.27 15.54 14.05
CA SER A 3 -4.17 14.15 13.56
C SER A 3 -5.25 13.68 12.58
N ASN A 4 -6.26 14.49 12.25
CA ASN A 4 -7.36 14.04 11.38
C ASN A 4 -7.26 14.50 9.91
N SER A 5 -6.44 15.50 9.58
CA SER A 5 -6.42 16.08 8.24
C SER A 5 -5.59 15.30 7.22
N THR A 6 -4.55 14.57 7.65
CA THR A 6 -3.61 13.87 6.74
C THR A 6 -4.07 12.48 6.33
N ASN A 7 -4.80 11.76 7.17
CA ASN A 7 -5.37 10.45 6.80
C ASN A 7 -6.43 10.57 5.70
N ASN A 8 -7.22 11.66 5.72
CA ASN A 8 -8.20 11.96 4.67
C ASN A 8 -7.51 12.25 3.32
N LEU A 9 -6.32 12.87 3.34
CA LEU A 9 -5.58 13.20 2.12
C LEU A 9 -5.21 11.97 1.28
N LEU A 10 -4.91 10.84 1.94
CA LEU A 10 -4.52 9.60 1.27
C LEU A 10 -5.69 8.63 1.07
N ASN A 11 -6.89 8.97 1.57
CA ASN A 11 -8.07 8.11 1.58
C ASN A 11 -7.81 6.69 2.16
N LEU A 12 -6.87 6.58 3.11
CA LEU A 12 -6.49 5.32 3.74
C LEU A 12 -7.26 5.15 5.06
N LYS A 13 -8.30 4.32 5.04
CA LYS A 13 -9.08 4.00 6.25
C LYS A 13 -8.34 3.04 7.17
N GLY A 14 -8.42 3.27 8.49
CA GLY A 14 -7.87 2.36 9.50
C GLY A 14 -6.34 2.37 9.63
N VAL A 15 -5.67 3.33 9.00
CA VAL A 15 -4.22 3.46 8.98
C VAL A 15 -3.77 4.61 9.89
N LYS A 16 -2.63 4.44 10.56
CA LYS A 16 -1.92 5.48 11.31
C LYS A 16 -0.65 5.86 10.56
N ILE A 17 -0.51 7.14 10.23
CA ILE A 17 0.74 7.70 9.72
C ILE A 17 1.71 7.84 10.91
N LYS A 18 2.90 7.25 10.76
CA LYS A 18 3.98 7.30 11.76
C LYS A 18 4.96 8.42 11.47
N ASN A 19 5.29 8.60 10.20
CA ASN A 19 6.27 9.59 9.76
C ASN A 19 6.04 9.95 8.28
N ILE A 20 6.45 11.15 7.89
CA ILE A 20 6.51 11.59 6.50
C ILE A 20 7.90 12.16 6.26
N LYS A 21 8.64 11.58 5.31
CA LYS A 21 9.92 12.14 4.85
C LYS A 21 9.72 12.76 3.48
N ASN A 22 10.09 14.03 3.35
CA ASN A 22 9.98 14.77 2.11
C ASN A 22 11.37 15.01 1.53
N PHE A 23 11.66 14.38 0.39
CA PHE A 23 12.89 14.55 -0.38
C PHE A 23 12.60 15.43 -1.61
N ASN A 24 13.62 15.74 -2.40
CA ASN A 24 13.45 16.63 -3.56
C ASN A 24 12.44 16.10 -4.58
N SER A 25 12.52 14.81 -4.94
CA SER A 25 11.68 14.17 -5.96
C SER A 25 10.77 13.05 -5.43
N LEU A 26 10.81 12.79 -4.12
CA LEU A 26 10.14 11.66 -3.48
C LEU A 26 9.54 12.07 -2.14
N ILE A 27 8.32 11.63 -1.86
CA ILE A 27 7.69 11.66 -0.54
C ILE A 27 7.55 10.22 -0.07
N GLU A 28 8.06 9.95 1.13
CA GLU A 28 7.91 8.66 1.79
C GLU A 28 6.95 8.79 2.98
N ILE A 29 5.86 8.04 2.96
CA ILE A 29 4.83 8.04 4.00
C ILE A 29 4.89 6.72 4.73
N TYR A 30 5.32 6.74 5.98
CA TYR A 30 5.45 5.56 6.82
C TYR A 30 4.14 5.32 7.54
N ILE A 31 3.55 4.15 7.33
CA ILE A 31 2.24 3.81 7.85
C ILE A 31 2.23 2.49 8.61
N GLU A 32 1.31 2.38 9.57
CA GLU A 32 0.99 1.15 10.28
C GLU A 32 -0.52 1.04 10.53
N THR A 33 -1.03 -0.17 10.71
CA THR A 33 -2.37 -0.42 11.25
C THR A 33 -2.29 -0.73 12.74
N LYS A 34 -3.40 -0.69 13.47
CA LYS A 34 -3.44 -1.23 14.85
C LYS A 34 -3.50 -2.76 14.83
N PRO A 35 -2.83 -3.47 15.75
CA PRO A 35 -2.94 -4.93 15.83
C PRO A 35 -4.38 -5.33 16.17
N LYS A 36 -4.89 -6.35 15.49
CA LYS A 36 -6.19 -6.97 15.75
C LYS A 36 -6.08 -8.50 15.64
N ASN A 37 -7.11 -9.20 16.09
CA ASN A 37 -7.21 -10.64 15.91
C ASN A 37 -7.50 -10.96 14.44
N HIS A 38 -6.80 -11.96 13.89
CA HIS A 38 -7.04 -12.42 12.53
C HIS A 38 -7.43 -13.90 12.49
N ILE A 39 -8.22 -14.25 11.47
CA ILE A 39 -8.65 -15.61 11.19
C ILE A 39 -7.56 -16.31 10.37
N CYS A 40 -7.15 -17.49 10.81
CA CYS A 40 -6.18 -18.31 10.10
C CYS A 40 -6.78 -18.81 8.77
N PRO A 41 -6.13 -18.58 7.62
CA PRO A 41 -6.63 -19.03 6.32
C PRO A 41 -6.50 -20.55 6.12
N CYS A 42 -5.87 -21.28 7.06
CA CYS A 42 -5.66 -22.73 6.96
C CYS A 42 -6.67 -23.53 7.81
N CYS A 43 -6.95 -23.08 9.04
CA CYS A 43 -7.80 -23.83 9.97
C CYS A 43 -8.97 -23.01 10.55
N GLY A 44 -9.13 -21.74 10.17
CA GLY A 44 -10.21 -20.87 10.66
C GLY A 44 -10.04 -20.34 12.10
N ALA A 45 -9.06 -20.82 12.87
CA ALA A 45 -8.82 -20.34 14.23
C ALA A 45 -8.39 -18.87 14.27
N LYS A 46 -8.87 -18.12 15.27
CA LYS A 46 -8.43 -16.74 15.51
C LYS A 46 -7.06 -16.72 16.20
N THR A 47 -6.19 -15.80 15.81
CA THR A 47 -4.88 -15.60 16.45
C THR A 47 -4.58 -14.10 16.62
N PRO A 48 -4.16 -13.67 17.83
CA PRO A 48 -3.52 -12.38 18.05
C PRO A 48 -2.00 -12.44 17.82
N ARG A 49 -1.43 -13.64 17.67
CA ARG A 49 0.03 -13.85 17.74
C ARG A 49 0.71 -13.33 16.48
N ILE A 50 1.60 -12.37 16.69
CA ILE A 50 2.47 -11.81 15.64
C ILE A 50 3.76 -12.63 15.63
N HIS A 51 4.18 -13.06 14.45
CA HIS A 51 5.44 -13.76 14.24
C HIS A 51 6.59 -12.80 13.98
N ASP A 52 6.42 -11.91 13.02
CA ASP A 52 7.39 -10.87 12.67
C ASP A 52 6.69 -9.70 11.96
N TYR A 53 7.47 -8.65 11.77
CA TYR A 53 7.10 -7.46 11.02
C TYR A 53 7.95 -7.35 9.76
N ARG A 54 7.38 -6.78 8.70
CA ARG A 54 8.11 -6.50 7.46
C ARG A 54 7.68 -5.16 6.90
N ASN A 55 8.60 -4.46 6.25
CA ASN A 55 8.26 -3.26 5.51
C ASN A 55 7.92 -3.64 4.06
N GLN A 56 6.91 -2.99 3.50
CA GLN A 56 6.56 -3.08 2.09
C GLN A 56 6.44 -1.68 1.51
N VAL A 57 7.20 -1.43 0.44
CA VAL A 57 7.09 -0.19 -0.34
C VAL A 57 5.96 -0.36 -1.36
N ILE A 58 5.03 0.57 -1.35
CA ILE A 58 3.86 0.64 -2.21
C ILE A 58 3.91 1.99 -2.91
N LYS A 59 3.80 2.03 -4.23
CA LYS A 59 3.74 3.28 -4.98
C LYS A 59 2.32 3.84 -4.98
N ASP A 60 2.22 5.15 -4.90
CA ASP A 60 0.96 5.88 -4.93
C ASP A 60 1.02 7.03 -5.96
N LEU A 61 -0.09 7.73 -6.13
CA LEU A 61 -0.16 8.89 -7.02
C LEU A 61 0.87 9.97 -6.60
N PRO A 62 1.55 10.60 -7.58
CA PRO A 62 2.42 11.72 -7.30
C PRO A 62 1.70 12.88 -6.59
N ILE A 63 2.37 13.51 -5.63
CA ILE A 63 1.89 14.70 -4.91
C ILE A 63 2.88 15.83 -5.15
N GLN A 64 2.41 17.00 -5.59
CA GLN A 64 3.24 18.19 -5.85
C GLN A 64 4.45 17.88 -6.78
N PHE A 65 4.20 17.14 -7.86
CA PHE A 65 5.23 16.69 -8.82
C PHE A 65 6.32 15.78 -8.23
N LYS A 66 6.13 15.28 -7.01
CA LYS A 66 7.02 14.31 -6.38
C LYS A 66 6.37 12.94 -6.39
N ASN A 67 7.18 11.92 -6.64
CA ASN A 67 6.75 10.54 -6.52
C ASN A 67 6.36 10.24 -5.07
N VAL A 68 5.40 9.34 -4.86
CA VAL A 68 4.95 8.97 -3.51
C VAL A 68 5.16 7.47 -3.29
N ASN A 69 5.88 7.15 -2.22
CA ASN A 69 6.03 5.80 -1.71
C ASN A 69 5.37 5.72 -0.34
N ILE A 70 4.46 4.78 -0.17
CA ILE A 70 3.90 4.37 1.11
C ILE A 70 4.74 3.20 1.63
N ILE A 71 5.36 3.37 2.80
CA ILE A 71 6.12 2.34 3.49
C ILE A 71 5.20 1.74 4.54
N LEU A 72 4.60 0.60 4.19
CA LEU A 72 3.70 -0.14 5.08
C LEU A 72 4.49 -1.06 6.01
N HIS A 73 4.39 -0.81 7.31
CA HIS A 73 4.87 -1.72 8.34
C HIS A 73 3.85 -2.83 8.57
N LYS A 74 3.96 -3.90 7.79
CA LYS A 74 3.01 -5.02 7.81
C LYS A 74 3.38 -6.09 8.83
N ARG A 75 2.34 -6.71 9.39
CA ARG A 75 2.46 -7.82 10.34
C ARG A 75 2.28 -9.15 9.64
N ARG A 76 3.08 -10.14 10.03
CA ARG A 76 2.81 -11.54 9.71
C ARG A 76 2.38 -12.25 10.99
N TYR A 77 1.18 -12.79 10.98
CA TYR A 77 0.60 -13.54 12.07
C TYR A 77 1.02 -15.01 11.98
N VAL A 78 1.01 -15.69 13.13
CA VAL A 78 1.19 -17.14 13.23
C VAL A 78 0.02 -17.76 13.98
N CYS A 79 -0.53 -18.82 13.41
CA CYS A 79 -1.56 -19.64 14.05
C CYS A 79 -0.91 -20.79 14.84
N SER A 80 -1.64 -21.32 15.83
CA SER A 80 -1.25 -22.54 16.55
C SER A 80 -1.07 -23.75 15.63
N CYS A 81 -1.76 -23.79 14.48
CA CYS A 81 -1.56 -24.83 13.45
C CYS A 81 -0.26 -24.67 12.64
N GLY A 82 0.61 -23.71 13.00
CA GLY A 82 1.87 -23.42 12.31
C GLY A 82 1.76 -22.50 11.09
N LYS A 83 0.55 -22.20 10.60
CA LYS A 83 0.35 -21.33 9.44
C LYS A 83 0.78 -19.90 9.73
N ARG A 84 1.62 -19.33 8.85
CA ARG A 84 2.01 -17.92 8.84
C ARG A 84 1.31 -17.17 7.71
N PHE A 85 0.77 -15.98 7.97
CA PHE A 85 0.02 -15.21 6.99
C PHE A 85 0.06 -13.71 7.28
N TYR A 86 -0.12 -12.88 6.25
CA TYR A 86 -0.17 -11.42 6.40
C TYR A 86 -1.58 -10.93 6.74
N GLU A 87 -1.66 -9.77 7.39
CA GLU A 87 -2.88 -8.99 7.48
C GLU A 87 -3.39 -8.58 6.08
N SER A 88 -4.72 -8.52 5.92
CA SER A 88 -5.39 -7.98 4.74
C SER A 88 -5.63 -6.48 4.89
N TYR A 89 -5.43 -5.73 3.80
CA TYR A 89 -5.61 -4.28 3.75
C TYR A 89 -6.57 -3.92 2.62
N ASP A 90 -7.59 -3.12 2.89
CA ASP A 90 -8.63 -2.79 1.91
C ASP A 90 -8.07 -1.97 0.72
N PHE A 91 -7.03 -1.18 0.97
CA PHE A 91 -6.39 -0.32 -0.02
C PHE A 91 -5.26 -1.02 -0.82
N LEU A 92 -4.88 -2.24 -0.44
CA LEU A 92 -3.74 -2.96 -1.02
C LEU A 92 -4.08 -4.45 -1.23
N PRO A 93 -4.40 -4.84 -2.48
CA PRO A 93 -4.59 -6.23 -2.83
C PRO A 93 -3.34 -7.07 -2.54
N LYS A 94 -3.54 -8.36 -2.28
CA LYS A 94 -2.46 -9.29 -1.94
C LYS A 94 -1.40 -9.28 -3.05
N TYR A 95 -0.13 -9.14 -2.68
CA TYR A 95 1.04 -9.09 -3.57
C TYR A 95 1.21 -7.83 -4.42
N HIS A 96 0.24 -6.92 -4.46
CA HIS A 96 0.39 -5.67 -5.21
C HIS A 96 1.39 -4.73 -4.53
N ARG A 97 2.05 -3.90 -5.34
CA ARG A 97 2.99 -2.86 -4.90
C ARG A 97 2.56 -1.46 -5.34
N ILE A 98 1.29 -1.32 -5.70
CA ILE A 98 0.64 -0.05 -6.06
C ILE A 98 -0.70 0.03 -5.32
N THR A 99 -1.13 1.24 -4.98
CA THR A 99 -2.45 1.47 -4.39
C THR A 99 -3.57 1.21 -5.40
N ASN A 100 -4.78 0.91 -4.90
CA ASN A 100 -5.97 0.79 -5.76
C ASN A 100 -6.23 2.07 -6.58
N ILE A 101 -5.95 3.23 -5.98
CA ILE A 101 -6.14 4.53 -6.64
C ILE A 101 -5.13 4.71 -7.77
N LEU A 102 -3.86 4.37 -7.56
CA LEU A 102 -2.85 4.42 -8.63
C LEU A 102 -3.19 3.44 -9.76
N ALA A 103 -3.65 2.24 -9.44
CA ALA A 103 -4.11 1.27 -10.44
C ALA A 103 -5.28 1.82 -11.26
N PHE A 104 -6.29 2.40 -10.60
CA PHE A 104 -7.42 3.04 -11.26
C PHE A 104 -6.98 4.17 -12.19
N TYR A 105 -6.08 5.05 -11.73
CA TYR A 105 -5.48 6.10 -12.55
C TYR A 105 -4.82 5.54 -13.82
N ILE A 106 -3.99 4.50 -13.69
CA ILE A 106 -3.35 3.86 -14.85
C ILE A 106 -4.40 3.33 -15.83
N CYS A 107 -5.42 2.61 -15.35
CA CYS A 107 -6.52 2.12 -16.19
C CYS A 107 -7.28 3.25 -16.90
N THR A 108 -7.45 4.42 -16.26
CA THR A 108 -8.09 5.58 -16.90
C THR A 108 -7.21 6.22 -17.97
N GLU A 109 -5.89 6.29 -17.76
CA GLU A 109 -4.95 6.83 -18.75
C GLU A 109 -4.79 5.90 -19.96
N LEU A 110 -4.88 4.58 -19.76
CA LEU A 110 -4.86 3.58 -20.84
C LEU A 110 -6.03 3.71 -21.84
N LYS A 111 -7.14 4.34 -21.43
CA LYS A 111 -8.28 4.64 -22.32
C LYS A 111 -8.03 5.84 -23.23
N LYS A 112 -6.94 6.59 -23.01
CA LYS A 112 -6.58 7.80 -23.77
C LYS A 112 -5.52 7.45 -24.82
N THR A 113 -5.25 8.36 -25.74
CA THR A 113 -4.21 8.24 -26.77
C THR A 113 -2.81 8.55 -26.20
N LYS A 114 -2.39 7.81 -25.16
CA LYS A 114 -1.05 7.92 -24.56
C LYS A 114 -0.30 6.61 -24.69
N SER A 115 1.02 6.70 -24.88
CA SER A 115 1.86 5.50 -24.92
C SER A 115 1.98 4.87 -23.53
N MET A 116 2.10 3.54 -23.45
CA MET A 116 2.34 2.86 -22.16
C MET A 116 3.61 3.35 -21.46
N LYS A 117 4.62 3.77 -22.23
CA LYS A 117 5.87 4.34 -21.71
C LYS A 117 5.61 5.65 -20.98
N GLU A 118 4.82 6.54 -21.58
CA GLU A 118 4.46 7.83 -20.98
C GLU A 118 3.60 7.64 -19.72
N ILE A 119 2.61 6.75 -19.77
CA ILE A 119 1.77 6.41 -18.60
C ILE A 119 2.64 5.87 -17.47
N ALA A 120 3.55 4.93 -17.77
CA ALA A 120 4.46 4.36 -16.78
C ALA A 120 5.37 5.42 -16.14
N MET A 121 5.88 6.37 -16.93
CA MET A 121 6.70 7.47 -16.45
C MET A 121 5.90 8.40 -15.51
N ASN A 122 4.70 8.81 -15.90
CA ASN A 122 3.84 9.69 -15.10
C ASN A 122 3.36 9.04 -13.80
N ALA A 123 3.07 7.74 -13.84
CA ALA A 123 2.68 6.95 -12.67
C ALA A 123 3.88 6.47 -11.84
N ASN A 124 5.11 6.74 -12.27
CA ASN A 124 6.35 6.23 -11.66
C ASN A 124 6.34 4.70 -11.49
N VAL A 125 5.87 3.95 -12.49
CA VAL A 125 5.87 2.48 -12.49
C VAL A 125 6.64 1.93 -13.69
N SER A 126 6.90 0.63 -13.72
CA SER A 126 7.44 0.00 -14.93
C SER A 126 6.34 -0.18 -15.98
N ILE A 127 6.71 -0.21 -17.26
CA ILE A 127 5.80 -0.56 -18.37
C ILE A 127 5.14 -1.93 -18.11
N SER A 128 5.90 -2.90 -17.60
CA SER A 128 5.39 -4.22 -17.21
C SER A 128 4.38 -4.19 -16.06
N SER A 129 4.36 -3.14 -15.24
CA SER A 129 3.32 -2.96 -14.22
C SER A 129 2.05 -2.39 -14.84
N VAL A 130 2.17 -1.48 -15.80
CA VAL A 130 1.04 -0.96 -16.59
C VAL A 130 0.37 -2.09 -17.38
N MET A 131 1.16 -2.94 -18.06
CA MET A 131 0.66 -4.03 -18.90
C MET A 131 -0.08 -5.15 -18.14
N ARG A 132 0.10 -5.24 -16.80
CA ARG A 132 -0.55 -6.24 -15.95
C ARG A 132 -1.87 -5.75 -15.33
N LEU A 133 -2.23 -4.49 -15.56
CA LEU A 133 -3.48 -3.87 -15.11
C LEU A 133 -4.51 -3.91 -16.23
#